data_AF-A0A950EJZ2-F1
#
_entry.id   AF-A0A950EJZ2-F1
#
_cell.length_a   1.000
_cell.length_b   1.000
_cell.length_c   1.000
_cell.angle_alpha   90.00
_cell.angle_beta   90.00
_cell.angle_gamma   90.00
#
_symmetry.space_group_name_H-M   'P 1'
#
loop_
_entity.id
_entity.type
_entity.pdbx_description
1 polymer ?
#
loop_
_entity_poly.entity_id
_entity_poly.type
_entity_poly.pdbx_seq_one_letter_code
_entity_poly.pdbx_strand_id
1 'polypeptide(L)' 'SDQTDDTRAIVELNDLIAADDRVECVMLTVRDGVSLIRRR' A
#
# COMPACT_ATOMS: atom_id res chain seq x y z
N SER A 1 18.05 8.58 -7.15
CA SER A 1 17.79 7.72 -5.99
C SER A 1 16.30 7.67 -5.79
N ASP A 2 15.69 6.49 -5.77
CA ASP A 2 14.23 6.29 -5.71
C ASP A 2 13.65 6.58 -4.31
N GLN A 3 14.31 7.45 -3.54
CA GLN A 3 14.01 7.76 -2.14
C GLN A 3 13.47 9.19 -2.03
N THR A 4 12.55 9.57 -2.91
CA THR A 4 11.81 10.83 -2.73
C THR A 4 10.93 10.70 -1.48
N ASP A 5 10.53 11.84 -0.92
CA ASP A 5 9.61 11.83 0.22
C ASP A 5 8.28 11.14 -0.14
N ASP A 6 7.83 11.28 -1.38
CA ASP A 6 6.65 10.59 -1.93
C ASP A 6 6.84 9.07 -1.91
N THR A 7 7.99 8.55 -2.37
CA THR A 7 8.24 7.10 -2.35
C THR A 7 8.24 6.56 -0.92
N ARG A 8 8.82 7.30 0.03
CA ARG A 8 8.84 6.90 1.44
C ARG A 8 7.43 6.87 2.05
N ALA A 9 6.60 7.87 1.74
CA ALA A 9 5.22 7.93 2.21
C ALA A 9 4.39 6.76 1.68
N ILE A 10 4.60 6.35 0.43
CA ILE A 10 3.92 5.17 -0.15
C ILE A 10 4.32 3.89 0.59
N VAL A 11 5.60 3.69 0.87
CA VAL A 11 6.09 2.51 1.61
C VAL A 11 5.49 2.45 3.00
N GLU A 12 5.56 3.55 3.76
CA GLU A 12 5.02 3.62 5.13
C GLU A 12 3.52 3.34 5.16
N LEU A 13 2.76 3.89 4.21
CA LEU A 13 1.33 3.63 4.09
C LEU A 13 1.04 2.14 3.81
N ASN A 14 1.79 1.53 2.90
CA ASN A 14 1.59 0.12 2.56
C ASN A 14 1.92 -0.79 3.75
N ASP A 15 2.98 -0.50 4.49
CA ASP A 15 3.34 -1.26 5.70
C ASP A 15 2.25 -1.16 6.77
N LEU A 16 1.66 0.03 6.95
CA LEU A 16 0.56 0.25 7.88
C LEU A 16 -0.68 -0.56 7.49
N ILE A 17 -1.05 -0.55 6.21
CA ILE A 17 -2.19 -1.33 5.69
C ILE A 17 -1.95 -2.84 5.83
N ALA A 18 -0.74 -3.32 5.54
CA ALA A 18 -0.40 -4.73 5.62
C ALA A 18 -0.48 -5.27 7.06
N ALA A 19 -0.21 -4.43 8.05
CA ALA A 19 -0.30 -4.76 9.48
C ALA A 19 -1.70 -4.56 10.09
N ASP A 20 -2.67 -4.00 9.36
CA ASP A 20 -4.00 -3.69 9.89
C ASP A 20 -4.97 -4.88 9.80
N ASP A 21 -5.17 -5.56 10.93
CA ASP A 21 -6.11 -6.69 11.05
C ASP A 21 -7.59 -6.33 10.83
N ARG A 22 -7.95 -5.06 10.60
CA ARG A 22 -9.33 -4.65 10.28
C ARG A 22 -9.64 -4.74 8.80
N VAL A 23 -8.63 -4.97 7.94
CA VAL A 23 -8.78 -4.97 6.49
C VAL A 23 -8.21 -6.23 5.84
N GLU A 24 -8.68 -6.49 4.63
CA GLU A 24 -8.03 -7.38 3.67
C GLU A 24 -7.55 -6.52 2.51
N CYS A 25 -6.28 -6.70 2.10
CA CYS A 25 -5.65 -5.91 1.05
C CYS A 25 -4.98 -6.83 0.02
N VAL A 26 -5.17 -6.53 -1.26
CA VAL A 26 -4.42 -7.16 -2.36
C VAL A 26 -3.81 -6.10 -3.27
N MET A 27 -2.56 -6.33 -3.70
CA MET A 27 -1.87 -5.51 -4.69
C MET A 27 -2.13 -6.05 -6.09
N LEU A 28 -2.75 -5.25 -6.95
CA LEU A 28 -2.98 -5.56 -8.36
C LEU A 28 -1.86 -4.96 -9.21
N THR A 29 -1.39 -5.70 -10.21
CA THR A 29 -0.37 -5.27 -11.19
C THR A 29 -0.95 -4.40 -12.31
N VAL A 30 -1.91 -3.53 -11.96
CA VAL A 30 -2.59 -2.65 -12.91
C VAL A 30 -1.93 -1.26 -12.88
N ARG A 31 -1.53 -0.75 -14.04
CA ARG A 31 -0.84 0.54 -14.20
C ARG A 31 0.40 0.63 -13.28
N ASP A 32 0.43 1.57 -12.35
CA ASP A 32 1.53 1.82 -11.41
C ASP A 32 1.39 1.03 -10.09
N GLY A 33 0.54 0.00 -10.09
CA GLY A 33 0.14 -0.72 -8.89
C GLY A 33 -1.11 -0.10 -8.26
N VAL A 34 -2.06 -0.95 -7.86
CA VAL A 34 -3.28 -0.52 -7.17
C VAL A 34 -3.55 -1.45 -5.99
N SER A 35 -3.68 -0.88 -4.79
CA SER A 35 -4.11 -1.59 -3.59
C SER A 35 -5.63 -1.62 -3.52
N LEU A 36 -6.25 -2.80 -3.59
CA LEU A 36 -7.68 -2.97 -3.32
C LEU A 36 -7.84 -3.36 -1.85
N ILE A 37 -8.43 -2.46 -1.07
CA ILE A 37 -8.61 -2.62 0.38
C ILE A 37 -10.10 -2.80 0.68
N ARG A 38 -10.42 -3.88 1.40
CA ARG A 38 -11.77 -4.15 1.89
C ARG A 38 -11.74 -4.21 3.41
N ARG A 39 -12.61 -3.45 4.07
CA ARG A 39 -12.83 -3.62 5.51
C ARG A 39 -13.54 -4.95 5.76
N ARG A 40 -13.11 -5.68 6.79
CA ARG A 40 -13.78 -6.92 7.21
C ARG A 40 -15.23 -6.66 7.61
#